data_AF-A0A4Q9MAW7-F1
#
_entry.id   AF-A0A4Q9MAW7-F1
#
_cell.length_a   1.000
_cell.length_b   1.000
_cell.length_c   1.000
_cell.angle_alpha   90.00
_cell.angle_beta   90.00
_cell.angle_gamma   90.00
#
_symmetry.space_group_name_H-M   'P 1'
#
loop_
_entity.id
_entity.type
_entity.pdbx_description
1 polymer ?
#
loop_
_entity_poly.entity_id
_entity_poly.type
_entity_poly.pdbx_seq_one_letter_code
_entity_poly.pdbx_strand_id
1 'polypeptide(L)'
;MEGPDDVHLDPNPASLVRNLWLGPTSSIDQNDLDYGSNAWPITLIHQILTRCTALRALAVVCIGQARWYRLTGVIPASVTSLWLGPVHGELDYKHLPCAPNLRYLTSLDTFMLDTEVRDLVLSPSIAVLRRVYSSADRVTLAFDQLECVQRATVLERLDIVCCGETEEEAKGVLEETANRYEFDRDRVALVPVSSYCDGRRDVIAVLFGDWAAHVRRL
;
A
#
# COMPACT_ATOMS: atom_id res chain seq x y z
N MET A 1 -26.43 -34.67 -16.38
CA MET A 1 -25.24 -34.54 -15.52
C MET A 1 -25.51 -33.34 -14.66
N GLU A 2 -26.15 -33.56 -13.52
CA GLU A 2 -26.36 -32.53 -12.52
C GLU A 2 -24.98 -32.21 -11.91
N GLY A 3 -24.58 -30.94 -11.95
CA GLY A 3 -23.34 -30.48 -11.31
C GLY A 3 -23.42 -30.71 -9.80
N PRO A 4 -22.28 -30.75 -9.09
CA PRO A 4 -22.28 -30.94 -7.64
C PRO A 4 -23.15 -29.87 -6.98
N ASP A 5 -23.99 -30.30 -6.04
CA ASP A 5 -24.87 -29.45 -5.24
C ASP A 5 -24.08 -28.25 -4.69
N ASP A 6 -24.33 -27.06 -5.24
CA ASP A 6 -23.81 -25.80 -4.71
C ASP A 6 -24.41 -25.60 -3.32
N VAL A 7 -23.61 -25.90 -2.28
CA VAL A 7 -24.00 -25.64 -0.90
C VAL A 7 -24.14 -24.13 -0.73
N HIS A 8 -25.39 -23.64 -0.74
CA HIS A 8 -25.73 -22.25 -0.46
C HIS A 8 -25.42 -21.93 1.01
N LEU A 9 -24.21 -21.41 1.24
CA LEU A 9 -23.83 -20.85 2.53
C LEU A 9 -24.39 -19.42 2.63
N ASP A 10 -25.26 -19.20 3.60
CA ASP A 10 -25.78 -17.87 3.97
C ASP A 10 -25.21 -17.46 5.35
N PRO A 11 -24.44 -16.36 5.44
CA PRO A 11 -24.02 -15.50 4.34
C PRO A 11 -22.95 -16.12 3.45
N ASN A 12 -22.89 -15.68 2.18
CA ASN A 12 -21.85 -16.07 1.23
C ASN A 12 -20.47 -15.83 1.90
N PRO A 13 -19.58 -16.84 2.01
CA PRO A 13 -18.30 -16.69 2.70
C PRO A 13 -17.47 -15.51 2.22
N ALA A 14 -17.53 -15.18 0.92
CA ALA A 14 -16.83 -14.04 0.37
C ALA A 14 -17.30 -12.70 0.97
N SER A 15 -18.59 -12.59 1.32
CA SER A 15 -19.18 -11.41 1.97
C SER A 15 -18.78 -11.26 3.44
N LEU A 16 -18.07 -12.25 4.02
CA LEU A 16 -17.50 -12.17 5.36
C LEU A 16 -16.04 -11.71 5.36
N VAL A 17 -15.37 -11.76 4.20
CA VAL A 17 -13.96 -11.38 4.08
C VAL A 17 -13.80 -9.88 4.31
N ARG A 18 -13.11 -9.52 5.40
CA ARG A 18 -12.83 -8.12 5.76
C ARG A 18 -11.42 -7.68 5.40
N ASN A 19 -10.47 -8.61 5.36
CA ASN A 19 -9.06 -8.33 5.16
C ASN A 19 -8.52 -9.29 4.11
N LEU A 20 -7.86 -8.77 3.07
CA LEU A 20 -7.32 -9.57 1.99
C LEU A 20 -5.91 -9.11 1.65
N TRP A 21 -4.96 -10.04 1.72
CA TRP A 21 -3.59 -9.87 1.24
C TRP A 21 -3.42 -10.66 -0.05
N LEU A 22 -3.06 -9.96 -1.12
CA LEU A 22 -2.73 -10.55 -2.41
C LEU A 22 -1.25 -10.28 -2.71
N GLY A 23 -0.42 -11.29 -2.54
CA GLY A 23 0.98 -11.28 -2.97
C GLY A 23 1.85 -12.10 -2.05
N PRO A 24 3.18 -12.07 -2.25
CA PRO A 24 4.09 -12.72 -1.34
C PRO A 24 4.06 -12.05 0.04
N THR A 25 4.37 -12.80 1.10
CA THR A 25 4.56 -12.30 2.47
C THR A 25 6.04 -12.12 2.82
N SER A 26 6.95 -12.56 1.94
CA SER A 26 8.40 -12.45 2.06
C SER A 26 9.02 -12.36 0.67
N SER A 27 10.04 -11.51 0.50
CA SER A 27 10.84 -11.46 -0.73
C SER A 27 11.94 -12.52 -0.78
N ILE A 28 12.06 -13.37 0.25
CA ILE A 28 13.06 -14.43 0.35
C ILE A 28 12.44 -15.80 0.08
N ASP A 29 11.32 -16.07 0.75
CA ASP A 29 10.70 -17.40 0.77
C ASP A 29 9.78 -17.63 -0.43
N GLN A 30 9.37 -16.57 -1.13
CA GLN A 30 8.31 -16.60 -2.14
C GLN A 30 8.72 -15.89 -3.44
N ASN A 31 9.82 -16.37 -4.03
CA ASN A 31 10.43 -15.82 -5.26
C ASN A 31 9.61 -16.05 -6.55
N ASP A 32 8.43 -16.66 -6.48
CA ASP A 32 7.62 -16.96 -7.69
C ASP A 32 6.95 -15.71 -8.30
N LEU A 33 6.95 -14.58 -7.57
CA LEU A 33 6.42 -13.30 -8.04
C LEU A 33 7.51 -12.23 -7.99
N ASP A 34 8.33 -12.18 -9.06
CA ASP A 34 9.21 -11.06 -9.34
C ASP A 34 8.45 -9.72 -9.27
N TYR A 35 9.15 -8.64 -8.92
CA TYR A 35 8.57 -7.30 -8.87
C TYR A 35 7.89 -6.94 -10.18
N GLY A 36 6.60 -6.64 -10.10
CA GLY A 36 5.78 -6.32 -11.27
C GLY A 36 5.42 -7.52 -12.14
N SER A 37 5.37 -8.73 -11.58
CA SER A 37 5.05 -9.96 -12.31
C SER A 37 3.76 -9.85 -13.14
N ASN A 38 3.81 -10.43 -14.34
CA ASN A 38 2.65 -10.57 -15.23
C ASN A 38 1.91 -11.91 -15.05
N ALA A 39 2.42 -12.79 -14.18
CA ALA A 39 1.85 -14.11 -13.92
C ALA A 39 0.58 -14.06 -13.04
N TRP A 40 0.20 -12.87 -12.55
CA TRP A 40 -0.98 -12.67 -11.75
C TRP A 40 -2.25 -13.14 -12.47
N PRO A 41 -3.08 -14.00 -11.83
CA PRO A 41 -4.36 -14.42 -12.38
C PRO A 41 -5.40 -13.31 -12.22
N ILE A 42 -5.24 -12.21 -12.96
CA ILE A 42 -6.04 -10.97 -12.85
C ILE A 42 -7.55 -11.25 -12.89
N THR A 43 -8.00 -12.17 -13.75
CA THR A 43 -9.42 -12.53 -13.84
C THR A 43 -9.94 -13.14 -12.54
N LEU A 44 -9.16 -13.98 -11.87
CA LEU A 44 -9.55 -14.59 -10.58
C LEU A 44 -9.56 -13.53 -9.47
N ILE A 45 -8.55 -12.66 -9.43
CA ILE A 45 -8.51 -11.55 -8.46
C ILE A 45 -9.74 -10.65 -8.62
N HIS A 46 -10.07 -10.29 -9.86
CA HIS A 46 -11.23 -9.47 -10.16
C HIS A 46 -12.52 -10.13 -9.63
N GLN A 47 -12.68 -11.44 -9.82
CA GLN A 47 -13.82 -12.19 -9.29
C GLN A 47 -13.84 -12.22 -7.76
N ILE A 48 -12.69 -12.40 -7.10
CA ILE A 48 -12.56 -12.35 -5.65
C ILE A 48 -13.00 -10.98 -5.13
N LEU A 49 -12.43 -9.90 -5.67
CA LEU A 49 -12.73 -8.52 -5.24
C LEU A 49 -14.22 -8.19 -5.44
N THR A 50 -14.81 -8.60 -6.57
CA THR A 50 -16.24 -8.38 -6.84
C THR A 50 -17.16 -9.08 -5.83
N ARG A 51 -16.72 -10.22 -5.26
CA ARG A 51 -17.51 -10.99 -4.28
C ARG A 51 -17.27 -10.54 -2.84
N CYS A 52 -16.10 -9.99 -2.54
CA CYS A 52 -15.72 -9.51 -1.21
C CYS A 52 -16.26 -8.09 -0.93
N THR A 53 -17.58 -7.91 -0.96
CA THR A 53 -18.25 -6.61 -0.81
C THR A 53 -18.10 -5.97 0.58
N ALA A 54 -17.60 -6.74 1.54
CA ALA A 54 -17.42 -6.36 2.94
C ALA A 54 -15.97 -5.97 3.28
N LEU A 55 -15.08 -5.97 2.29
CA LEU A 55 -13.64 -5.78 2.44
C LEU A 55 -13.32 -4.39 3.01
N ARG A 56 -12.52 -4.34 4.07
CA ARG A 56 -12.05 -3.11 4.74
C ARG A 56 -10.58 -2.85 4.45
N ALA A 57 -9.74 -3.87 4.50
CA ALA A 57 -8.31 -3.77 4.22
C ALA A 57 -7.92 -4.64 3.03
N LEU A 58 -7.31 -4.03 2.02
CA LEU A 58 -6.82 -4.70 0.82
C LEU A 58 -5.33 -4.41 0.65
N ALA A 59 -4.52 -5.46 0.54
CA ALA A 59 -3.15 -5.36 0.08
C ALA A 59 -2.99 -6.04 -1.29
N VAL A 60 -2.33 -5.36 -2.22
CA VAL A 60 -1.98 -5.89 -3.55
C VAL A 60 -0.49 -5.65 -3.78
N VAL A 61 0.29 -6.73 -3.72
CA VAL A 61 1.75 -6.70 -3.69
C VAL A 61 2.34 -7.35 -4.93
N CYS A 62 3.41 -6.79 -5.49
CA CYS A 62 4.08 -7.30 -6.71
C CYS A 62 3.17 -7.40 -7.95
N ILE A 63 2.09 -6.63 -8.06
CA ILE A 63 1.30 -6.57 -9.29
C ILE A 63 2.01 -5.73 -10.37
N GLY A 64 2.13 -6.25 -11.59
CA GLY A 64 2.66 -5.47 -12.71
C GLY A 64 1.88 -4.19 -12.98
N GLN A 65 2.59 -3.07 -13.21
CA GLN A 65 1.99 -1.75 -13.49
C GLN A 65 0.93 -1.82 -14.60
N ALA A 66 1.24 -2.54 -15.69
CA ALA A 66 0.35 -2.73 -16.83
C ALA A 66 -0.90 -3.58 -16.53
N ARG A 67 -1.06 -4.10 -15.31
CA ARG A 67 -2.24 -4.86 -14.88
C ARG A 67 -3.08 -4.13 -13.86
N TRP A 68 -2.53 -3.12 -13.18
CA TRP A 68 -3.19 -2.40 -12.09
C TRP A 68 -4.56 -1.83 -12.52
N TYR A 69 -4.63 -1.20 -13.68
CA TYR A 69 -5.87 -0.61 -14.22
C TYR A 69 -7.04 -1.62 -14.35
N ARG A 70 -6.75 -2.92 -14.42
CA ARG A 70 -7.78 -3.97 -14.54
C ARG A 70 -8.46 -4.27 -13.21
N LEU A 71 -7.91 -3.82 -12.10
CA LEU A 71 -8.42 -4.07 -10.76
C LEU A 71 -9.02 -2.82 -10.11
N THR A 72 -8.59 -1.62 -10.50
CA THR A 72 -9.02 -0.35 -9.86
C THR A 72 -10.53 -0.20 -9.77
N GLY A 73 -11.24 -0.49 -10.87
CA GLY A 73 -12.70 -0.37 -10.95
C GLY A 73 -13.50 -1.41 -10.15
N VAL A 74 -12.84 -2.44 -9.60
CA VAL A 74 -13.50 -3.51 -8.83
C VAL A 74 -13.04 -3.59 -7.39
N ILE A 75 -12.22 -2.64 -6.92
CA ILE A 75 -11.91 -2.51 -5.50
C ILE A 75 -13.21 -2.14 -4.77
N PRO A 76 -13.67 -2.92 -3.77
CA PRO A 76 -14.92 -2.67 -3.07
C PRO A 76 -14.96 -1.29 -2.42
N ALA A 77 -16.10 -0.60 -2.52
CA ALA A 77 -16.28 0.73 -1.94
C ALA A 77 -16.14 0.74 -0.40
N SER A 78 -16.28 -0.41 0.26
CA SER A 78 -16.11 -0.59 1.70
C SER A 78 -14.65 -0.53 2.17
N VAL A 79 -13.68 -0.56 1.25
CA VAL A 79 -12.25 -0.54 1.60
C VAL A 79 -11.91 0.80 2.25
N THR A 80 -11.35 0.74 3.44
CA THR A 80 -10.86 1.88 4.21
C THR A 80 -9.33 1.93 4.29
N SER A 81 -8.65 0.85 3.91
CA SER A 81 -7.19 0.70 3.97
C SER A 81 -6.66 -0.01 2.74
N LEU A 82 -5.80 0.65 1.97
CA LEU A 82 -5.22 0.14 0.73
C LEU A 82 -3.69 0.12 0.83
N TRP A 83 -3.11 -1.05 0.58
CA TRP A 83 -1.66 -1.28 0.65
C TRP A 83 -1.17 -1.78 -0.70
N LEU A 84 -0.23 -1.06 -1.32
CA LEU A 84 0.21 -1.32 -2.68
C LEU A 84 1.73 -1.42 -2.76
N GLY A 85 2.20 -2.16 -3.75
CA GLY A 85 3.62 -2.20 -4.14
C GLY A 85 4.31 -3.52 -3.77
N PRO A 86 5.57 -3.74 -4.16
CA PRO A 86 6.40 -2.80 -4.89
C PRO A 86 5.93 -2.60 -6.33
N VAL A 87 6.22 -1.41 -6.88
CA VAL A 87 6.08 -1.07 -8.32
C VAL A 87 4.64 -1.30 -8.85
N HIS A 88 3.66 -0.63 -8.24
CA HIS A 88 2.29 -0.60 -8.77
C HIS A 88 2.13 0.45 -9.89
N GLY A 89 1.05 0.36 -10.68
CA GLY A 89 0.73 1.34 -11.72
C GLY A 89 0.15 2.63 -11.15
N GLU A 90 -0.13 3.60 -12.02
CA GLU A 90 -0.74 4.89 -11.64
C GLU A 90 -2.00 4.68 -10.80
N LEU A 91 -2.07 5.39 -9.68
CA LEU A 91 -3.18 5.37 -8.77
C LEU A 91 -4.08 6.58 -9.01
N ASP A 92 -5.05 6.41 -9.88
CA ASP A 92 -6.11 7.39 -10.09
C ASP A 92 -7.12 7.36 -8.94
N TYR A 93 -6.74 8.01 -7.83
CA TYR A 93 -7.51 8.06 -6.59
C TYR A 93 -8.96 8.48 -6.82
N LYS A 94 -9.22 9.46 -7.68
CA LYS A 94 -10.55 10.03 -7.92
C LYS A 94 -11.53 9.01 -8.53
N HIS A 95 -11.01 7.99 -9.20
CA HIS A 95 -11.80 6.96 -9.86
C HIS A 95 -11.86 5.64 -9.07
N LEU A 96 -11.25 5.58 -7.88
CA LEU A 96 -11.40 4.42 -7.00
C LEU A 96 -12.80 4.40 -6.38
N PRO A 97 -13.55 3.28 -6.46
CA PRO A 97 -14.85 3.18 -5.79
C PRO A 97 -14.77 3.38 -4.27
N CYS A 98 -13.63 3.05 -3.67
CA CYS A 98 -13.39 3.22 -2.23
C CYS A 98 -12.92 4.62 -1.84
N ALA A 99 -12.66 5.53 -2.78
CA ALA A 99 -12.11 6.85 -2.49
C ALA A 99 -12.84 7.59 -1.35
N PRO A 100 -14.19 7.65 -1.30
CA PRO A 100 -14.89 8.35 -0.22
C PRO A 100 -14.65 7.76 1.19
N ASN A 101 -14.31 6.48 1.28
CA ASN A 101 -14.13 5.74 2.52
C ASN A 101 -12.66 5.45 2.86
N LEU A 102 -11.75 5.65 1.90
CA LEU A 102 -10.34 5.32 2.05
C LEU A 102 -9.67 6.25 3.06
N ARG A 103 -9.26 5.71 4.21
CA ARG A 103 -8.62 6.45 5.31
C ARG A 103 -7.11 6.26 5.35
N TYR A 104 -6.65 5.07 4.96
CA TYR A 104 -5.24 4.68 5.01
C TYR A 104 -4.77 4.24 3.63
N LEU A 105 -3.64 4.79 3.21
CA LEU A 105 -2.96 4.35 1.99
C LEU A 105 -1.48 4.12 2.29
N THR A 106 -1.00 2.91 2.01
CA THR A 106 0.42 2.57 2.05
C THR A 106 0.91 2.23 0.64
N SER A 107 2.02 2.80 0.21
CA SER A 107 2.70 2.44 -1.04
C SER A 107 4.16 2.07 -0.76
N LEU A 108 4.60 0.94 -1.30
CA LEU A 108 5.99 0.49 -1.29
C LEU A 108 6.63 0.70 -2.66
N ASP A 109 7.81 1.32 -2.70
CA ASP A 109 8.72 1.42 -3.85
C ASP A 109 8.06 1.80 -5.18
N THR A 110 6.99 2.60 -5.13
CA THR A 110 6.28 3.01 -6.33
C THR A 110 6.56 4.46 -6.62
N PHE A 111 6.96 4.71 -7.87
CA PHE A 111 7.03 6.04 -8.42
C PHE A 111 5.60 6.56 -8.59
N MET A 112 5.22 7.52 -7.76
CA MET A 112 3.97 8.26 -7.89
C MET A 112 4.30 9.66 -8.43
N LEU A 113 3.54 10.08 -9.42
CA LEU A 113 3.61 11.44 -9.96
C LEU A 113 3.22 12.46 -8.89
N ASP A 114 3.74 13.69 -9.01
CA ASP A 114 3.40 14.79 -8.09
C ASP A 114 1.89 15.05 -8.02
N THR A 115 1.20 14.85 -9.15
CA THR A 115 -0.25 14.98 -9.24
C THR A 115 -0.98 13.91 -8.45
N GLU A 116 -0.50 12.67 -8.46
CA GLU A 116 -1.07 11.56 -7.68
C GLU A 116 -0.88 11.81 -6.19
N VAL A 117 0.34 12.16 -5.76
CA VAL A 117 0.63 12.44 -4.36
C VAL A 117 -0.19 13.62 -3.86
N ARG A 118 -0.30 14.70 -4.64
CA ARG A 118 -1.15 15.84 -4.31
C ARG A 118 -2.62 15.46 -4.19
N ASP A 119 -3.16 14.65 -5.10
CA ASP A 119 -4.55 14.20 -5.04
C ASP A 119 -4.82 13.34 -3.79
N LEU A 120 -3.84 12.52 -3.37
CA LEU A 120 -3.93 11.73 -2.13
C LEU A 120 -3.85 12.61 -0.88
N VAL A 121 -2.91 13.56 -0.84
CA VAL A 121 -2.69 14.46 0.30
C VAL A 121 -3.86 15.42 0.50
N LEU A 122 -4.43 15.93 -0.60
CA LEU A 122 -5.58 16.85 -0.57
C LEU A 122 -6.93 16.11 -0.57
N SER A 123 -6.91 14.79 -0.45
CA SER A 123 -8.13 13.98 -0.38
C SER A 123 -9.01 14.39 0.80
N PRO A 124 -10.35 14.40 0.63
CA PRO A 124 -11.28 14.63 1.73
C PRO A 124 -11.44 13.41 2.66
N SER A 125 -10.80 12.28 2.38
CA SER A 125 -10.99 11.05 3.15
C SER A 125 -9.71 10.47 3.76
N ILE A 126 -8.55 10.64 3.11
CA ILE A 126 -7.30 10.03 3.54
C ILE A 126 -6.77 10.76 4.78
N ALA A 127 -6.69 10.04 5.90
CA ALA A 127 -6.13 10.51 7.14
C ALA A 127 -4.63 10.19 7.23
N VAL A 128 -4.21 9.04 6.70
CA VAL A 128 -2.80 8.59 6.74
C VAL A 128 -2.33 8.15 5.37
N LEU A 129 -1.26 8.78 4.89
CA LEU A 129 -0.53 8.38 3.69
C LEU A 129 0.86 7.89 4.11
N ARG A 130 1.19 6.64 3.80
CA ARG A 130 2.47 6.03 4.13
C ARG A 130 3.23 5.67 2.85
N ARG A 131 4.45 6.15 2.72
CA ARG A 131 5.33 5.89 1.57
C ARG A 131 6.58 5.19 2.05
N VAL A 132 6.71 3.94 1.64
CA VAL A 132 7.79 3.03 2.03
C VAL A 132 8.80 2.93 0.91
N TYR A 133 10.05 3.21 1.24
CA TYR A 133 11.18 3.13 0.33
C TYR A 133 12.09 2.03 0.81
N SER A 134 12.24 0.99 0.01
CA SER A 134 13.22 -0.04 0.34
C SER A 134 14.63 0.53 0.29
N SER A 135 14.88 1.51 -0.59
CA SER A 135 16.22 2.01 -0.92
C SER A 135 16.39 3.50 -0.61
N ALA A 136 17.52 3.85 0.00
CA ALA A 136 17.84 5.19 0.47
C ALA A 136 17.85 6.26 -0.63
N ASP A 137 18.29 5.91 -1.84
CA ASP A 137 18.36 6.81 -3.01
C ASP A 137 17.00 7.34 -3.45
N ARG A 138 15.91 6.66 -3.09
CA ARG A 138 14.54 7.01 -3.48
C ARG A 138 13.81 7.86 -2.45
N VAL A 139 14.36 7.98 -1.24
CA VAL A 139 13.73 8.72 -0.13
C VAL A 139 13.54 10.19 -0.49
N THR A 140 14.50 10.80 -1.18
CA THR A 140 14.44 12.20 -1.64
C THR A 140 13.16 12.51 -2.44
N LEU A 141 12.66 11.55 -3.22
CA LEU A 141 11.42 11.72 -4.00
C LEU A 141 10.20 11.98 -3.10
N ALA A 142 10.21 11.48 -1.86
CA ALA A 142 9.16 11.76 -0.88
C ALA A 142 9.18 13.23 -0.46
N PHE A 143 10.37 13.77 -0.24
CA PHE A 143 10.60 15.13 0.26
C PHE A 143 10.26 16.19 -0.79
N ASP A 144 10.60 15.94 -2.06
CA ASP A 144 10.26 16.83 -3.17
C ASP A 144 8.75 17.08 -3.30
N GLN A 145 7.92 16.17 -2.77
CA GLN A 145 6.46 16.20 -2.90
C GLN A 145 5.74 16.74 -1.65
N LEU A 146 6.48 17.24 -0.63
CA LEU A 146 5.93 17.66 0.66
C LEU A 146 5.21 19.01 0.66
N GLU A 147 5.41 19.87 -0.34
CA GLU A 147 4.80 21.21 -0.39
C GLU A 147 3.26 21.14 -0.25
N CYS A 148 2.64 20.09 -0.80
CA CYS A 148 1.19 19.93 -0.75
C CYS A 148 0.64 19.57 0.63
N VAL A 149 1.46 19.09 1.58
CA VAL A 149 1.03 18.64 2.92
C VAL A 149 0.47 19.79 3.76
N GLN A 150 1.05 20.97 3.63
CA GLN A 150 0.59 22.17 4.35
C GLN A 150 -0.84 22.57 3.95
N ARG A 151 -1.28 22.16 2.77
CA ARG A 151 -2.61 22.47 2.23
C ARG A 151 -3.65 21.39 2.57
N ALA A 152 -3.24 20.28 3.18
CA ALA A 152 -4.15 19.21 3.53
C ALA A 152 -5.10 19.65 4.65
N THR A 153 -6.37 19.29 4.54
CA THR A 153 -7.40 19.60 5.55
C THR A 153 -7.79 18.38 6.37
N VAL A 154 -7.66 17.18 5.81
CA VAL A 154 -8.06 15.91 6.43
C VAL A 154 -6.86 15.05 6.79
N LEU A 155 -5.78 15.11 6.01
CA LEU A 155 -4.56 14.36 6.29
C LEU A 155 -4.03 14.69 7.69
N GLU A 156 -4.00 13.68 8.54
CA GLU A 156 -3.45 13.74 9.89
C GLU A 156 -1.95 13.48 9.86
N ARG A 157 -1.51 12.53 9.01
CA ARG A 157 -0.11 12.11 8.97
C ARG A 157 0.36 11.61 7.60
N LEU A 158 1.55 12.04 7.20
CA LEU A 158 2.33 11.47 6.11
C LEU A 158 3.56 10.76 6.68
N ASP A 159 3.63 9.44 6.51
CA ASP A 159 4.77 8.63 6.95
C ASP A 159 5.76 8.45 5.79
N ILE A 160 6.98 8.97 5.93
CA ILE A 160 8.11 8.66 5.04
C ILE A 160 8.92 7.56 5.71
N VAL A 161 8.84 6.35 5.17
CA VAL A 161 9.49 5.17 5.75
C VAL A 161 10.71 4.82 4.93
N CYS A 162 11.88 4.84 5.56
CA CYS A 162 13.13 4.38 4.96
C CYS A 162 13.48 3.02 5.52
N CYS A 163 13.69 2.05 4.64
CA CYS A 163 14.23 0.76 5.01
C CYS A 163 15.76 0.75 4.86
N GLY A 164 16.46 0.35 5.92
CA GLY A 164 17.91 0.15 5.92
C GLY A 164 18.29 -1.28 6.28
N GLU A 165 19.59 -1.54 6.38
CA GLU A 165 20.09 -2.75 7.03
C GLU A 165 19.80 -2.68 8.53
N THR A 166 20.07 -1.53 9.14
CA THR A 166 19.71 -1.22 10.52
C THR A 166 18.75 -0.04 10.61
N GLU A 167 18.08 0.12 11.76
CA GLU A 167 17.24 1.28 12.02
C GLU A 167 18.08 2.57 12.09
N GLU A 168 19.29 2.49 12.65
CA GLU A 168 20.22 3.62 12.75
C GLU A 168 20.69 4.13 11.39
N GLU A 169 20.98 3.22 10.46
CA GLU A 169 21.35 3.59 9.09
C GLU A 169 20.17 4.30 8.39
N ALA A 170 18.98 3.70 8.45
CA ALA A 170 17.77 4.27 7.87
C ALA A 170 17.44 5.65 8.47
N LYS A 171 17.66 5.80 9.77
CA LYS A 171 17.49 7.07 10.49
C LYS A 171 18.47 8.13 10.00
N GLY A 172 19.75 7.78 9.84
CA GLY A 172 20.76 8.68 9.31
C GLY A 172 20.39 9.22 7.92
N VAL A 173 19.89 8.35 7.03
CA VAL A 173 19.40 8.74 5.69
C VAL A 173 18.24 9.73 5.79
N LEU A 174 17.24 9.43 6.64
CA LEU A 174 16.08 10.29 6.83
C LEU A 174 16.46 11.66 7.40
N GLU A 175 17.35 11.70 8.40
CA GLU A 175 17.82 12.93 9.03
C GLU A 175 18.66 13.79 8.07
N GLU A 176 19.58 13.17 7.34
CA GLU A 176 20.40 13.88 6.34
C GLU A 176 19.53 14.49 5.25
N THR A 177 18.55 13.73 4.76
CA THR A 177 17.62 14.21 3.74
C THR A 177 16.75 15.32 4.31
N ALA A 178 16.15 15.12 5.48
CA ALA A 178 15.29 16.11 6.13
C ALA A 178 15.98 17.45 6.40
N ASN A 179 17.30 17.47 6.65
CA ASN A 179 18.06 18.71 6.84
C ASN A 179 18.13 19.59 5.59
N ARG A 180 17.80 19.05 4.41
CA ARG A 180 17.80 19.78 3.12
C ARG A 180 16.44 20.40 2.78
N TYR A 181 15.40 20.08 3.55
CA TYR A 181 14.01 20.47 3.25
C TYR A 181 13.33 21.11 4.44
N GLU A 182 12.49 22.09 4.18
CA GLU A 182 11.54 22.64 5.15
C GLU A 182 10.18 21.95 4.97
N PHE A 183 9.63 21.37 6.03
CA PHE A 183 8.34 20.68 5.99
C PHE A 183 7.67 20.70 7.37
N ASP A 184 6.36 20.43 7.38
CA ASP A 184 5.56 20.36 8.60
C ASP A 184 5.89 19.09 9.39
N ARG A 185 6.64 19.25 10.48
CA ARG A 185 7.09 18.14 11.36
C ARG A 185 5.97 17.55 12.22
N ASP A 186 4.85 18.25 12.38
CA ASP A 186 3.71 17.73 13.13
C ASP A 186 2.88 16.77 12.27
N ARG A 187 2.91 16.97 10.94
CA ARG A 187 2.18 16.14 9.97
C ARG A 187 3.05 15.13 9.23
N VAL A 188 4.36 15.32 9.16
CA VAL A 188 5.28 14.41 8.47
C VAL A 188 6.10 13.64 9.49
N ALA A 189 5.90 12.32 9.53
CA ALA A 189 6.68 11.41 10.37
C ALA A 189 7.79 10.74 9.54
N LEU A 190 9.01 10.79 10.06
CA LEU A 190 10.16 10.05 9.52
C LEU A 190 10.27 8.72 10.26
N VAL A 191 10.14 7.61 9.53
CA VAL A 191 10.02 6.28 10.13
C VAL A 191 11.20 5.40 9.66
N PRO A 192 12.28 5.30 10.44
CA PRO A 192 13.36 4.37 10.12
C PRO A 192 12.92 2.93 10.44
N VAL A 193 13.26 2.00 9.55
CA VAL A 193 12.93 0.57 9.73
C VAL A 193 14.10 -0.28 9.24
N SER A 194 14.48 -1.31 10.01
CA SER A 194 15.33 -2.37 9.48
C SER A 194 14.50 -3.30 8.61
N SER A 195 14.99 -3.57 7.40
CA SER A 195 14.38 -4.55 6.50
C SER A 195 15.14 -5.88 6.47
N TYR A 196 16.13 -6.08 7.33
CA TYR A 196 16.92 -7.29 7.36
C TYR A 196 16.38 -8.29 8.37
N CYS A 197 16.07 -9.50 7.89
CA CYS A 197 15.70 -10.66 8.69
C CYS A 197 16.75 -11.74 8.45
N ASP A 198 17.38 -12.26 9.52
CA ASP A 198 18.41 -13.31 9.44
C ASP A 198 19.54 -13.00 8.43
N GLY A 199 19.99 -11.75 8.39
CA GLY A 199 21.09 -11.29 7.54
C GLY A 199 20.70 -11.12 6.06
N ARG A 200 19.42 -11.20 5.72
CA ARG A 200 18.91 -11.01 4.35
C ARG A 200 17.84 -9.93 4.33
N ARG A 201 17.82 -9.14 3.27
CA ARG A 201 16.83 -8.08 3.06
C ARG A 201 15.47 -8.67 2.70
N ASP A 202 14.44 -8.30 3.44
CA ASP A 202 13.04 -8.72 3.27
C ASP A 202 12.05 -7.58 3.54
N VAL A 203 11.99 -6.62 2.60
CA VAL A 203 11.08 -5.48 2.73
C VAL A 203 9.59 -5.89 2.64
N ILE A 204 9.28 -7.01 1.98
CA ILE A 204 7.91 -7.51 1.89
C ILE A 204 7.46 -8.07 3.24
N ALA A 205 8.33 -8.77 3.98
CA ALA A 205 8.02 -9.24 5.32
C ALA A 205 7.73 -8.08 6.28
N VAL A 206 8.49 -6.98 6.18
CA VAL A 206 8.20 -5.74 6.92
C VAL A 206 6.81 -5.21 6.57
N LEU A 207 6.51 -5.04 5.27
CA LEU A 207 5.22 -4.54 4.80
C LEU A 207 4.06 -5.44 5.26
N PHE A 208 4.23 -6.76 5.18
CA PHE A 208 3.25 -7.74 5.63
C PHE A 208 3.05 -7.69 7.14
N GLY A 209 4.13 -7.60 7.92
CA GLY A 209 4.07 -7.45 9.38
C GLY A 209 3.30 -6.19 9.78
N ASP A 210 3.57 -5.07 9.12
CA ASP A 210 2.87 -3.80 9.34
C ASP A 210 1.38 -3.90 8.96
N TRP A 211 1.06 -4.49 7.82
CA TRP A 211 -0.32 -4.73 7.41
C TRP A 211 -1.06 -5.64 8.40
N ALA A 212 -0.43 -6.75 8.81
CA ALA A 212 -0.99 -7.69 9.78
C ALA A 212 -1.24 -7.02 11.14
N ALA A 213 -0.34 -6.14 11.59
CA ALA A 213 -0.52 -5.34 12.80
C ALA A 213 -1.65 -4.31 12.63
N HIS A 214 -1.76 -3.68 11.46
CA HIS A 214 -2.82 -2.73 11.15
C HIS A 214 -4.21 -3.38 11.19
N VAL A 215 -4.40 -4.51 10.49
CA VAL A 215 -5.72 -5.18 10.42
C VAL A 215 -6.20 -5.74 11.76
N ARG A 216 -5.30 -6.01 12.72
CA ARG A 216 -5.66 -6.40 14.09
C ARG A 216 -6.22 -5.24 14.92
N ARG A 217 -6.04 -3.99 14.47
CA ARG A 217 -6.52 -2.77 15.13
C ARG A 217 -7.81 -2.22 14.51
N LEU A 218 -8.24 -2.76 13.36
CA LEU A 218 -9.49 -2.41 12.65
C LEU A 218 -10.70 -3.19 13.17
#